data_AF-A0AAE2D4U5-F1
#
_entry.id   AF-A0AAE2D4U5-F1
#
_cell.length_a   1.000
_cell.length_b   1.000
_cell.length_c   1.000
_cell.angle_alpha   90.00
_cell.angle_beta   90.00
_cell.angle_gamma   90.00
#
_symmetry.space_group_name_H-M   'P 1'
#
loop_
_entity.id
_entity.type
_entity.pdbx_description
1 polymer ?
#
loop_
_entity_poly.entity_id
_entity_poly.type
_entity_poly.pdbx_seq_one_letter_code
_entity_poly.pdbx_strand_id
1 'polypeptide(L)' 'MKSFLQDPPGFLERTFSNQGNQPLETLETLETNLLDKRPSNFEDCVIWARLLWQDLYSNTLTQLLSNFPRDHVTSTGSEF' A
#
# COMPACT_ATOMS: atom_id res chain seq x y z
N MET A 1 -7.45 -4.92 -11.10
CA MET A 1 -7.18 -6.38 -11.24
C MET A 1 -8.12 -7.05 -12.25
N LYS A 2 -9.44 -7.15 -12.02
CA LYS A 2 -10.38 -7.75 -13.00
C LYS A 2 -10.30 -7.08 -14.38
N SER A 3 -10.24 -5.75 -14.42
CA SER A 3 -10.08 -4.97 -15.64
C SER A 3 -8.82 -5.31 -16.42
N PHE A 4 -7.68 -5.49 -15.73
CA PHE A 4 -6.43 -5.94 -16.34
C PHE A 4 -6.51 -7.35 -16.90
N LEU A 5 -7.17 -8.28 -16.19
CA LEU A 5 -7.32 -9.67 -16.67
C LEU A 5 -8.25 -9.81 -17.89
N GLN A 6 -9.18 -8.88 -18.06
CA GLN A 6 -10.15 -8.89 -19.17
C GLN A 6 -9.65 -8.15 -20.41
N ASP A 7 -8.96 -7.03 -20.21
CA ASP A 7 -8.44 -6.15 -21.27
C ASP A 7 -7.09 -5.56 -20.83
N PRO A 8 -5.99 -6.32 -20.95
CA PRO A 8 -4.66 -5.81 -20.56
C PRO A 8 -4.25 -4.55 -21.34
N PRO A 9 -4.37 -4.49 -22.69
CA PRO A 9 -3.94 -3.32 -23.44
C PRO A 9 -4.72 -2.04 -23.07
N GLY A 10 -6.05 -2.10 -23.02
CA GLY A 10 -6.84 -0.92 -22.67
C GLY A 10 -6.74 -0.56 -21.19
N PHE A 11 -6.52 -1.54 -20.29
CA PHE A 11 -6.19 -1.23 -18.90
C PHE A 11 -4.89 -0.44 -18.78
N LEU A 12 -3.84 -0.86 -19.49
CA LEU A 12 -2.55 -0.18 -19.47
C LEU A 12 -2.66 1.24 -20.04
N GLU A 13 -3.34 1.43 -21.18
CA GLU A 13 -3.57 2.74 -21.77
C GLU A 13 -4.25 3.72 -20.78
N ARG A 14 -5.33 3.28 -20.12
CA ARG A 14 -6.03 4.08 -19.10
C ARG A 14 -5.14 4.36 -17.90
N THR A 15 -4.36 3.37 -17.46
CA THR A 15 -3.47 3.51 -16.29
C THR A 15 -2.35 4.50 -16.55
N PHE A 16 -1.72 4.45 -17.72
CA PHE A 16 -0.66 5.39 -18.12
C PHE A 16 -1.17 6.81 -18.39
N SER A 17 -2.47 6.98 -18.62
CA SER A 17 -3.09 8.30 -18.78
C SER A 17 -3.35 9.02 -17.45
N ASN A 18 -3.17 8.34 -16.30
CA ASN A 18 -3.34 8.94 -14.98
C ASN A 18 -2.18 9.90 -14.64
N GLN A 19 -2.46 10.91 -13.81
CA GLN A 19 -1.49 11.96 -13.46
C GLN A 19 -0.62 11.58 -12.25
N GLY A 20 0.60 12.11 -12.20
CA GLY A 20 1.51 11.95 -11.07
C GLY A 20 1.96 10.49 -10.87
N ASN A 21 2.03 10.04 -9.61
CA ASN A 21 2.45 8.69 -9.24
C ASN A 21 1.35 7.63 -9.36
N GLN A 22 0.12 8.01 -9.72
CA GLN A 22 -1.02 7.10 -9.82
C GLN A 22 -0.80 5.88 -10.74
N PRO A 23 -0.14 6.01 -11.92
CA PRO A 23 0.19 4.85 -12.74
C PRO A 23 1.08 3.84 -11.99
N LEU A 24 2.10 4.33 -11.28
CA LEU A 24 3.03 3.48 -10.52
C LEU A 24 2.30 2.76 -9.38
N GLU A 25 1.56 3.49 -8.54
CA GLU A 25 0.79 2.92 -7.42
C GLU A 25 -0.20 1.84 -7.91
N THR A 26 -0.84 2.08 -9.06
CA THR A 26 -1.77 1.13 -9.68
C THR A 26 -1.05 -0.15 -10.12
N LEU A 27 0.13 -0.03 -10.73
CA LEU A 27 0.92 -1.17 -11.22
C LEU A 27 1.56 -1.96 -10.06
N GLU A 28 2.09 -1.29 -9.03
CA GLU A 28 2.61 -1.94 -7.82
C GLU A 28 1.52 -2.72 -7.09
N THR A 29 0.31 -2.14 -7.00
CA THR A 29 -0.86 -2.84 -6.45
C THR A 29 -1.18 -4.08 -7.28
N LEU A 30 -1.11 -4.00 -8.61
CA LEU A 30 -1.37 -5.12 -9.49
C LEU A 30 -0.36 -6.25 -9.28
N GLU A 31 0.94 -5.92 -9.29
CA GLU A 31 2.06 -6.83 -9.05
C GLU A 31 1.92 -7.53 -7.69
N THR A 32 1.74 -6.74 -6.63
CA THR A 32 1.59 -7.25 -5.25
C THR A 32 0.48 -8.29 -5.16
N ASN A 33 -0.65 -8.05 -5.80
CA ASN A 33 -1.81 -8.93 -5.67
C ASN A 33 -1.80 -10.13 -6.63
N LEU A 34 -1.13 -10.03 -7.77
CA LEU A 34 -1.09 -11.11 -8.76
C LEU A 34 0.12 -12.03 -8.57
N LEU A 35 1.22 -11.50 -8.02
CA LEU A 35 2.50 -12.19 -7.89
C LEU A 35 2.90 -12.29 -6.41
N ASP A 36 3.29 -11.20 -5.77
CA ASP A 36 4.06 -11.25 -4.51
C ASP A 36 3.27 -11.77 -3.30
N LYS A 37 2.01 -11.33 -3.17
CA LYS A 37 1.15 -11.62 -2.02
C LYS A 37 -0.09 -12.41 -2.42
N ARG A 38 -0.05 -13.12 -3.56
CA ARG A 38 -1.15 -13.95 -4.00
C ARG A 38 -1.20 -15.25 -3.16
N PRO A 39 -2.23 -15.47 -2.33
CA PRO A 39 -2.35 -16.70 -1.55
C PRO A 39 -2.63 -17.89 -2.46
N SER A 40 -2.03 -19.04 -2.18
CA SER A 40 -2.26 -20.30 -2.90
C SER A 40 -3.18 -21.25 -2.14
N ASN A 41 -3.28 -21.08 -0.82
CA ASN A 41 -4.14 -21.86 0.08
C ASN A 41 -4.74 -20.95 1.17
N PHE A 42 -5.52 -21.54 2.08
CA PHE A 42 -6.19 -20.78 3.14
C PHE A 42 -5.20 -20.30 4.22
N GLU A 43 -4.19 -21.10 4.54
CA GLU A 43 -3.15 -20.78 5.50
C GLU A 43 -2.38 -19.53 5.07
N ASP A 44 -2.10 -19.36 3.79
CA ASP A 44 -1.50 -18.16 3.21
C ASP A 44 -2.38 -16.92 3.46
N CYS A 45 -3.70 -17.05 3.39
CA CYS A 45 -4.62 -15.95 3.71
C CYS A 45 -4.53 -15.53 5.18
N VAL A 46 -4.37 -16.49 6.10
CA VAL A 46 -4.19 -16.22 7.53
C VAL A 46 -2.86 -15.50 7.79
N ILE A 47 -1.79 -15.93 7.13
CA ILE A 47 -0.49 -15.26 7.18
C ILE A 47 -0.60 -13.83 6.66
N TRP A 48 -1.23 -13.64 5.49
CA TRP A 48 -1.46 -12.32 4.91
C TRP A 48 -2.23 -11.40 5.86
N ALA A 49 -3.32 -11.89 6.47
CA ALA A 49 -4.10 -11.11 7.41
C ALA A 49 -3.29 -10.70 8.66
N ARG A 50 -2.47 -11.61 9.18
CA ARG A 50 -1.59 -11.32 10.32
C ARG A 50 -0.51 -10.29 9.97
N LEU A 51 0.06 -10.34 8.77
CA LEU A 51 1.03 -9.36 8.30
C LEU A 51 0.39 -7.98 8.08
N LEU A 52 -0.79 -7.94 7.43
CA LEU A 52 -1.54 -6.71 7.21
C LEU A 52 -1.89 -6.02 8.53
N TRP A 53 -2.34 -6.79 9.53
CA TRP A 53 -2.62 -6.24 10.86
C TRP A 53 -1.37 -5.56 11.46
N GLN A 54 -0.20 -6.19 11.34
CA GLN A 54 1.04 -5.62 11.85
C GLN A 54 1.46 -4.35 11.11
N ASP A 55 1.32 -4.34 9.78
CA ASP A 55 1.62 -3.15 8.99
C ASP A 55 0.74 -1.96 9.40
N LEU A 56 -0.56 -2.18 9.54
CA LEU A 56 -1.53 -1.12 9.85
C LEU A 56 -1.48 -0.67 11.32
N TYR A 57 -1.35 -1.61 12.26
CA TYR A 57 -1.54 -1.35 13.69
C TYR A 57 -0.25 -1.41 14.52
N SER A 58 0.90 -1.69 13.90
CA SER A 58 2.20 -1.65 14.58
C SER A 58 3.22 -0.84 13.80
N ASN A 59 3.51 -1.21 12.55
CA ASN A 59 4.59 -0.62 11.78
C ASN A 59 4.28 0.83 11.42
N THR A 60 3.08 1.09 10.88
CA THR A 60 2.63 2.46 10.54
C THR A 60 2.63 3.37 11.76
N LEU A 61 2.16 2.88 12.92
CA LEU A 61 2.17 3.66 14.15
C LEU A 61 3.59 3.94 14.66
N THR A 62 4.49 2.96 14.58
CA THR A 62 5.89 3.13 14.99
C THR A 62 6.59 4.14 14.08
N GLN A 63 6.36 4.07 12.77
CA GLN A 63 6.90 5.02 11.80
C GLN A 63 6.35 6.44 12.02
N LEU A 64 5.06 6.57 12.36
CA LEU A 64 4.47 7.85 12.71
C LEU A 64 5.19 8.46 13.92
N LEU A 65 5.39 7.68 14.99
CA LEU A 65 6.05 8.14 16.21
C LEU A 65 7.56 8.40 16.01
N SER A 66 8.22 7.77 15.04
CA SER A 66 9.60 8.12 14.71
C SER A 66 9.70 9.45 13.98
N ASN A 67 8.70 9.76 13.13
CA ASN A 67 8.62 11.04 12.41
C ASN A 67 8.19 12.18 13.34
N PHE A 68 7.29 11.87 14.28
CA PHE A 68 6.76 12.79 15.29
C PHE A 68 6.97 12.21 16.67
N PRO A 69 8.17 12.41 17.26
CA PRO A 69 8.43 12.07 18.65
C PRO A 69 7.41 12.72 19.59
N ARG A 70 7.21 12.16 20.78
CA ARG A 70 6.22 12.66 21.74
C ARG A 70 6.46 14.12 22.16
N ASP A 71 7.71 14.57 22.10
CA ASP A 71 8.16 15.93 22.40
C ASP A 71 8.29 16.80 21.13
N HIS A 72 7.74 16.36 20.00
CA HIS A 72 7.79 17.14 18.76
C HIS A 72 7.03 18.46 18.92
N VAL A 73 7.74 19.56 18.63
CA VAL A 73 7.17 20.91 18.63
C VAL A 73 7.05 21.43 17.21
N THR A 74 5.93 22.06 16.93
CA THR A 74 5.67 22.79 15.69
C THR A 74 6.58 24.01 15.57
N SER A 75 6.66 24.61 14.38
CA SER A 75 7.48 25.80 14.12
C SER A 75 7.09 27.02 14.96
N THR A 76 5.88 27.04 15.53
CA THR A 76 5.39 28.08 16.46
C THR A 76 5.62 27.73 17.92
N GLY A 77 6.25 26.59 18.23
CA GLY A 77 6.60 26.14 19.58
C GLY A 77 5.50 25.39 20.32
N SER A 78 4.36 25.12 19.68
CA SER A 78 3.29 24.30 20.27
C SER A 78 3.58 22.81 20.08
N GLU A 79 3.21 21.97 21.04
CA GLU A 79 3.24 20.50 20.90
C GLU A 79 2.39 20.05 19.70
N PHE A 80 2.88 19.02 18.99
CA PHE A 80 2.24 18.43 17.81
C PHE A 80 1.23 17.33 18.15
#